data_AF-A0AAD6UWM5-F1
#
_entry.id   AF-A0AAD6UWM5-F1
#
_cell.length_a   1.000
_cell.length_b   1.000
_cell.length_c   1.000
_cell.angle_alpha   90.00
_cell.angle_beta   90.00
_cell.angle_gamma   90.00
#
_symmetry.space_group_name_H-M   'P 1'
#
loop_
_entity.id
_entity.type
_entity.pdbx_description
1 polymer ?
#
loop_
_entity_poly.entity_id
_entity_poly.type
_entity_poly.pdbx_seq_one_letter_code
_entity_poly.pdbx_strand_id
1 'polypeptide(L)'
;MIPGQHDLVLLSTNIIRSTLLLLALSLASVRAQSPIFGQCGGQNWPGPFTCATGSVCVFQNPFYSQCVPGTATTPPPTTTTGATTTPAKSTTTTVKSTTSTASVPVLTAFVKTSGTKFTLNGAPYTLVGSNAYWLPLMGSSTGYSSADLNTAFNDLSAVARPPGFNEVTNSNGGVPFFHLWSGSTATVNTAATGLGSLDNVIAAAKAHGIRLIVTLTNNWSDYGGMDIYTAQILGSGQFHDLFYTNPTIIAAFKTYVQAVVTRYANDPTTMPRCAGSNTAASSTCDTTTITTWASNISAFIKSIDKNHLVAIGDEGFFNEPGSHNFDFVYQGTLGIDFAANMQISTLDFGTFHESWGENADVETWGVQWITDHATVMASTNKPAIMEEFGITDATRNATYATWYQTVISTGVTGDLIWQAGSTLSNGQTPYDGYMIFPTDPVYQLIKSHAAALKARG
;
A
#
# COMPACT_ATOMS: atom_id res chain seq x y z
N MET A 1 6.16 1.12 5.80
CA MET A 1 5.94 2.59 5.82
C MET A 1 6.15 3.11 7.22
N ILE A 2 7.18 3.92 7.42
CA ILE A 2 7.55 4.49 8.71
C ILE A 2 7.13 5.96 8.69
N PRO A 3 6.29 6.44 9.61
CA PRO A 3 6.14 7.85 9.87
C PRO A 3 7.34 8.36 10.67
N GLY A 4 7.97 9.42 10.19
CA GLY A 4 8.72 10.39 10.98
C GLY A 4 10.01 9.92 11.65
N GLN A 5 11.15 10.37 11.11
CA GLN A 5 12.20 10.94 11.96
C GLN A 5 12.77 12.19 11.29
N HIS A 6 12.46 13.34 11.90
CA HIS A 6 13.11 14.61 11.63
C HIS A 6 14.51 14.61 12.24
N ASP A 7 15.48 15.15 11.49
CA ASP A 7 16.81 15.46 11.97
C ASP A 7 16.74 16.47 13.12
N LEU A 8 17.17 16.03 14.31
CA LEU A 8 17.30 16.85 15.50
C LEU A 8 18.59 17.68 15.40
N VAL A 9 18.49 18.95 15.01
CA VAL A 9 19.61 19.91 15.11
C VAL A 9 19.78 20.32 16.58
N LEU A 10 20.79 19.76 17.24
CA LEU A 10 21.21 20.08 18.60
C LEU A 10 21.75 21.52 18.71
N LEU A 11 21.09 22.35 19.51
CA LEU A 11 21.71 23.53 20.15
C LEU A 11 21.72 23.33 21.67
N SER A 12 22.92 23.29 22.20
CA SER A 12 23.27 23.12 23.62
C SER A 12 22.81 24.28 24.50
N THR A 13 22.36 23.98 25.74
CA THR A 13 22.86 24.61 26.98
C THR A 13 22.31 23.92 28.24
N ASN A 14 23.16 23.83 29.26
CA ASN A 14 22.98 23.13 30.55
C ASN A 14 21.96 23.78 31.49
N ILE A 15 21.27 22.99 32.34
CA ILE A 15 20.98 23.25 33.77
C ILE A 15 20.64 21.93 34.52
N ILE A 16 21.60 21.50 35.33
CA ILE A 16 21.59 20.99 36.74
C ILE A 16 20.30 20.43 37.42
N ARG A 17 20.44 19.18 37.91
CA ARG A 17 19.91 18.47 39.11
C ARG A 17 18.43 18.04 39.22
N SER A 18 18.22 16.72 39.27
CA SER A 18 17.84 15.97 40.50
C SER A 18 17.67 14.47 40.21
N THR A 19 18.53 13.62 40.77
CA THR A 19 18.45 12.15 40.68
C THR A 19 17.44 11.61 41.68
N LEU A 20 16.26 11.19 41.21
CA LEU A 20 15.40 10.22 41.90
C LEU A 20 15.72 8.82 41.34
N LEU A 21 16.17 7.92 42.21
CA LEU A 21 16.42 6.52 41.89
C LEU A 21 15.07 5.78 41.90
N LEU A 22 14.47 5.56 40.74
CA LEU A 22 13.29 4.70 40.57
C LEU A 22 13.74 3.28 40.19
N LEU A 23 13.43 2.33 41.05
CA LEU A 23 13.64 0.90 40.84
C LEU A 23 12.67 0.44 39.73
N ALA A 24 13.13 0.33 38.49
CA ALA A 24 12.33 -0.19 37.38
C ALA A 24 12.25 -1.72 37.47
N LEU A 25 11.07 -2.23 37.82
CA LEU A 25 10.69 -3.62 37.53
C LEU A 25 10.59 -3.75 36.01
N SER A 26 11.56 -4.41 35.38
CA SER A 26 11.51 -4.77 33.96
C SER A 26 10.49 -5.88 33.75
N LEU A 27 9.24 -5.49 33.47
CA LEU A 27 8.30 -6.36 32.78
C LEU A 27 8.89 -6.65 31.40
N ALA A 28 9.47 -7.85 31.24
CA ALA A 28 9.82 -8.37 29.93
C ALA A 28 8.53 -8.43 29.11
N SER A 29 8.33 -7.41 28.27
CA SER A 29 7.23 -7.37 27.33
C SER A 29 7.48 -8.49 26.33
N VAL A 30 6.76 -9.60 26.46
CA VAL A 30 6.72 -10.63 25.42
C VAL A 30 6.10 -9.97 24.20
N ARG A 31 6.94 -9.59 23.23
CA ARG A 31 6.46 -9.05 21.97
C ARG A 31 5.81 -10.17 21.19
N ALA A 32 4.55 -9.99 20.81
CA ALA A 32 3.82 -10.93 19.97
C ALA A 32 4.61 -11.22 18.69
N GLN A 33 4.59 -12.47 18.20
CA GLN A 33 5.28 -12.82 16.95
C GLN A 33 4.73 -12.00 15.77
N SER A 34 5.60 -11.66 14.82
CA SER A 34 5.18 -11.00 13.58
C SER A 34 4.36 -11.98 12.72
N PRO A 35 3.17 -11.60 12.24
CA PRO A 35 2.34 -12.46 11.38
C PRO A 35 3.04 -12.80 10.06
N ILE A 36 2.50 -13.79 9.35
CA ILE A 36 2.95 -14.13 8.00
C ILE A 36 2.83 -12.89 7.10
N PHE A 37 3.88 -12.59 6.33
CA PHE A 37 4.13 -11.36 5.57
C PHE A 37 4.30 -10.07 6.38
N GLY A 38 4.28 -10.14 7.72
CA GLY A 38 4.61 -9.01 8.58
C GLY A 38 6.11 -8.69 8.59
N GLN A 39 6.45 -7.45 8.92
CA GLN A 39 7.84 -7.04 9.12
C GLN A 39 8.41 -7.73 10.38
N CYS A 40 9.61 -8.29 10.27
CA CYS A 40 10.29 -9.05 11.33
C CYS A 40 11.73 -8.57 11.59
N GLY A 41 12.10 -7.44 11.02
CA GLY A 41 13.43 -6.89 11.13
C GLY A 41 13.62 -5.69 10.24
N GLY A 42 14.79 -5.08 10.37
CA GLY A 42 15.10 -3.79 9.75
C GLY A 42 15.76 -2.85 10.75
N GLN A 43 16.64 -2.01 10.26
CA GLN A 43 17.23 -0.93 11.04
C GLN A 43 16.12 -0.06 11.63
N ASN A 44 16.22 0.19 12.94
CA ASN A 44 15.24 0.93 13.75
C ASN A 44 13.84 0.29 13.87
N TRP A 45 13.63 -0.95 13.41
CA TRP A 45 12.35 -1.65 13.55
C TRP A 45 11.98 -1.82 15.03
N PRO A 46 10.92 -1.17 15.53
CA PRO A 46 10.51 -1.26 16.91
C PRO A 46 9.48 -2.37 17.09
N GLY A 47 9.35 -3.33 16.18
CA GLY A 47 8.38 -4.42 16.29
C GLY A 47 9.01 -5.78 16.64
N PRO A 48 8.27 -6.88 16.47
CA PRO A 48 8.78 -8.21 16.75
C PRO A 48 9.82 -8.68 15.74
N PHE A 49 10.83 -9.42 16.21
CA PHE A 49 11.88 -10.04 15.39
C PHE A 49 11.66 -11.54 15.13
N THR A 50 10.63 -12.11 15.76
CA THR A 50 10.28 -13.52 15.63
C THR A 50 8.99 -13.64 14.83
N CYS A 51 8.98 -14.53 13.85
CA CYS A 51 7.82 -14.80 13.01
C CYS A 51 6.84 -15.79 13.65
N ALA A 52 5.57 -15.68 13.26
CA ALA A 52 4.52 -16.63 13.64
C ALA A 52 4.92 -18.05 13.21
N THR A 53 4.47 -19.06 13.97
CA THR A 53 4.76 -20.46 13.66
C THR A 53 4.45 -20.81 12.21
N GLY A 54 5.38 -21.49 11.54
CA GLY A 54 5.28 -21.83 10.12
C GLY A 54 5.84 -20.77 9.16
N SER A 55 6.46 -19.71 9.69
CA SER A 55 7.18 -18.71 8.90
C SER A 55 8.56 -18.38 9.47
N VAL A 56 9.45 -17.87 8.61
CA VAL A 56 10.83 -17.50 8.93
C VAL A 56 11.09 -16.05 8.52
N CYS A 57 11.88 -15.34 9.33
CA CYS A 57 12.23 -13.96 9.02
C CYS A 57 13.28 -13.93 7.91
N VAL A 58 12.92 -13.42 6.74
CA VAL A 58 13.81 -13.31 5.59
C VAL A 58 14.19 -11.85 5.40
N PHE A 59 15.51 -11.62 5.38
CA PHE A 59 16.08 -10.32 5.05
C PHE A 59 15.73 -9.93 3.62
N GLN A 60 15.13 -8.75 3.43
CA GLN A 60 14.92 -8.17 2.11
C GLN A 60 15.95 -7.05 1.86
N ASN A 61 16.08 -6.13 2.81
CA ASN A 61 17.04 -5.04 2.78
C ASN A 61 17.39 -4.57 4.21
N PRO A 62 18.36 -3.65 4.42
CA PRO A 62 18.80 -3.24 5.75
C PRO A 62 17.69 -2.71 6.67
N PHE A 63 16.58 -2.21 6.13
CA PHE A 63 15.48 -1.57 6.86
C PHE A 63 14.22 -2.43 6.90
N TYR A 64 14.18 -3.55 6.17
CA TYR A 64 13.01 -4.41 6.07
C TYR A 64 13.43 -5.88 5.96
N SER A 65 13.00 -6.67 6.93
CA SER A 65 12.92 -8.13 6.84
C SER A 65 11.47 -8.54 6.99
N GLN A 66 11.05 -9.59 6.31
CA GLN A 66 9.66 -10.04 6.27
C GLN A 66 9.51 -11.49 6.69
N CYS A 67 8.47 -11.80 7.46
CA CYS A 67 8.09 -13.17 7.72
C CYS A 67 7.52 -13.80 6.46
N VAL A 68 8.16 -14.84 5.96
CA VAL A 68 7.67 -15.60 4.81
C VAL A 68 7.36 -17.04 5.24
N PRO A 69 6.30 -17.66 4.69
CA PRO A 69 6.00 -19.07 4.98
C PRO A 69 7.21 -19.96 4.73
N GLY A 70 7.56 -20.81 5.69
CA GLY A 70 8.73 -21.68 5.64
C GLY A 70 9.17 -22.18 7.00
N THR A 71 9.87 -23.31 7.02
CA THR A 71 10.52 -23.84 8.22
C THR A 71 11.96 -23.34 8.29
N ALA A 72 12.35 -22.70 9.39
CA ALA A 72 13.75 -22.37 9.64
C ALA A 72 14.62 -23.63 9.50
N THR A 73 15.62 -23.61 8.61
CA THR A 73 16.62 -24.70 8.52
C THR A 73 17.62 -24.53 9.65
N THR A 74 17.34 -25.12 10.81
CA THR A 74 18.35 -25.32 11.85
C THR A 74 19.23 -26.52 11.50
N PRO A 75 20.56 -26.48 11.76
CA PRO A 75 21.41 -27.68 11.67
C PRO A 75 20.91 -28.78 12.61
N PRO A 76 21.20 -30.07 12.34
CA PRO A 76 20.58 -31.18 13.06
C PRO A 76 20.98 -31.16 14.55
N PRO A 77 20.03 -31.20 15.50
CA PRO A 77 20.35 -31.45 16.89
C PRO A 77 20.65 -32.93 17.10
N THR A 78 21.71 -33.18 17.87
CA THR A 78 22.08 -34.48 18.41
C THR A 78 20.93 -35.12 19.19
N THR A 79 20.78 -36.42 18.97
CA THR A 79 19.85 -37.37 19.59
C THR A 79 19.66 -37.18 21.10
N THR A 80 18.41 -37.12 21.55
CA THR A 80 17.98 -37.76 22.82
C THR A 80 16.53 -38.24 22.69
N THR A 81 16.31 -39.43 23.24
CA THR A 81 15.15 -40.31 23.14
C THR A 81 13.98 -39.90 24.05
N GLY A 82 12.76 -40.00 23.51
CA GLY A 82 11.64 -40.70 24.15
C GLY A 82 10.61 -39.86 24.92
N ALA A 83 9.38 -39.80 24.38
CA ALA A 83 8.17 -40.19 25.11
C ALA A 83 6.96 -40.29 24.14
N THR A 84 6.33 -41.46 24.15
CA THR A 84 5.18 -41.86 23.34
C THR A 84 3.88 -41.36 23.98
N THR A 85 2.98 -40.73 23.22
CA THR A 85 1.55 -40.63 23.58
C THR A 85 0.66 -40.83 22.34
N THR A 86 -0.44 -41.55 22.58
CA THR A 86 -1.37 -42.22 21.65
C THR A 86 -2.36 -41.26 20.98
N PRO A 87 -2.89 -41.51 19.76
CA PRO A 87 -3.79 -40.59 19.07
C PRO A 87 -5.27 -40.76 19.50
N ALA A 88 -5.96 -39.63 19.69
CA ALA A 88 -7.41 -39.57 19.85
C ALA A 88 -8.11 -39.45 18.48
N LYS A 89 -9.10 -40.31 18.27
CA LYS A 89 -9.95 -40.45 17.08
C LYS A 89 -11.01 -39.35 17.07
N SER A 90 -11.03 -38.51 16.04
CA SER A 90 -12.08 -37.51 15.82
C SER A 90 -13.07 -37.98 14.75
N THR A 91 -14.36 -37.83 15.03
CA THR A 91 -15.48 -38.35 14.24
C THR A 91 -16.05 -37.23 13.37
N THR A 92 -16.05 -37.42 12.05
CA THR A 92 -16.57 -36.43 11.08
C THR A 92 -18.09 -36.55 10.98
N THR A 93 -18.82 -35.44 11.11
CA THR A 93 -20.26 -35.35 10.80
C THR A 93 -20.46 -34.41 9.62
N THR A 94 -20.97 -34.94 8.51
CA THR A 94 -21.24 -34.23 7.26
C THR A 94 -22.59 -33.53 7.35
N VAL A 95 -22.61 -32.19 7.26
CA VAL A 95 -23.86 -31.41 7.06
C VAL A 95 -23.90 -30.88 5.63
N LYS A 96 -24.96 -31.24 4.93
CA LYS A 96 -25.24 -30.89 3.53
C LYS A 96 -25.81 -29.47 3.48
N SER A 97 -25.07 -28.52 2.93
CA SER A 97 -25.53 -27.15 2.72
C SER A 97 -26.06 -26.97 1.30
N THR A 98 -27.31 -26.53 1.17
CA THR A 98 -27.96 -26.16 -0.10
C THR A 98 -27.69 -24.69 -0.41
N THR A 99 -26.87 -24.43 -1.42
CA THR A 99 -26.55 -23.08 -1.88
C THR A 99 -27.52 -22.64 -2.98
N SER A 100 -28.27 -21.56 -2.77
CA SER A 100 -28.98 -20.87 -3.85
C SER A 100 -28.02 -19.95 -4.60
N THR A 101 -27.80 -20.22 -5.88
CA THR A 101 -26.95 -19.43 -6.78
C THR A 101 -27.67 -18.15 -7.21
N ALA A 102 -27.44 -17.06 -6.49
CA ALA A 102 -27.62 -15.73 -7.08
C ALA A 102 -26.47 -15.49 -8.08
N SER A 103 -26.79 -15.19 -9.33
CA SER A 103 -25.80 -14.87 -10.36
C SER A 103 -25.10 -13.56 -10.01
N VAL A 104 -23.80 -13.62 -9.69
CA VAL A 104 -22.96 -12.43 -9.52
C VAL A 104 -22.94 -11.64 -10.85
N PRO A 105 -23.23 -10.32 -10.85
CA PRO A 105 -23.16 -9.51 -12.05
C PRO A 105 -21.72 -9.50 -12.59
N VAL A 106 -21.54 -9.84 -13.86
CA VAL A 106 -20.24 -9.73 -14.52
C VAL A 106 -19.86 -8.25 -14.61
N LEU A 107 -18.73 -7.87 -14.01
CA LEU A 107 -18.15 -6.52 -14.09
C LEU A 107 -17.63 -6.25 -15.52
N THR A 108 -18.51 -5.91 -16.47
CA THR A 108 -18.11 -5.66 -17.87
C THR A 108 -17.87 -4.20 -18.20
N ALA A 109 -18.27 -3.28 -17.32
CA ALA A 109 -18.13 -1.84 -17.55
C ALA A 109 -16.94 -1.25 -16.81
N PHE A 110 -16.30 -0.26 -17.44
CA PHE A 110 -15.19 0.49 -16.86
C PHE A 110 -15.72 1.69 -16.07
N VAL A 111 -15.01 2.01 -14.98
CA VAL A 111 -15.26 3.26 -14.25
C VAL A 111 -14.78 4.41 -15.13
N LYS A 112 -15.53 5.50 -15.15
CA LYS A 112 -15.23 6.71 -15.90
C LYS A 112 -15.27 7.92 -14.98
N THR A 113 -14.81 9.06 -15.46
CA THR A 113 -14.96 10.34 -14.76
C THR A 113 -16.06 11.19 -15.39
N SER A 114 -16.72 12.02 -14.58
CA SER A 114 -17.67 13.04 -15.02
C SER A 114 -17.59 14.22 -14.07
N GLY A 115 -16.84 15.24 -14.46
CA GLY A 115 -16.42 16.31 -13.56
C GLY A 115 -15.64 15.73 -12.37
N THR A 116 -16.00 16.13 -11.15
CA THR A 116 -15.36 15.67 -9.90
C THR A 116 -15.88 14.32 -9.37
N LYS A 117 -16.64 13.57 -10.18
CA LYS A 117 -17.22 12.27 -9.79
C LYS A 117 -16.70 11.12 -10.63
N PHE A 118 -16.67 9.93 -10.05
CA PHE A 118 -16.62 8.70 -10.82
C PHE A 118 -18.02 8.28 -11.27
N THR A 119 -18.08 7.55 -12.38
CA THR A 119 -19.32 6.97 -12.90
C THR A 119 -19.08 5.53 -13.34
N LEU A 120 -20.12 4.72 -13.19
CA LEU A 120 -20.15 3.35 -13.67
C LEU A 120 -21.49 3.12 -14.35
N ASN A 121 -21.47 2.70 -15.62
CA ASN A 121 -22.68 2.58 -16.44
C ASN A 121 -23.53 3.86 -16.49
N GLY A 122 -22.87 5.04 -16.45
CA GLY A 122 -23.53 6.35 -16.47
C GLY A 122 -24.17 6.77 -15.14
N ALA A 123 -24.16 5.91 -14.11
CA ALA A 123 -24.58 6.27 -12.76
C ALA A 123 -23.37 6.73 -11.93
N PRO A 124 -23.55 7.61 -10.93
CA PRO A 124 -22.49 7.94 -9.99
C PRO A 124 -21.92 6.68 -9.32
N TYR A 125 -20.60 6.65 -9.20
CA TYR A 125 -19.85 5.58 -8.56
C TYR A 125 -18.99 6.19 -7.47
N THR A 126 -19.13 5.69 -6.24
CA THR A 126 -18.38 6.18 -5.09
C THR A 126 -17.35 5.17 -4.67
N LEU A 127 -16.19 5.65 -4.24
CA LEU A 127 -15.07 4.81 -3.88
C LEU A 127 -14.86 4.88 -2.36
N VAL A 128 -15.30 3.84 -1.65
CA VAL A 128 -14.85 3.58 -0.27
C VAL A 128 -14.21 2.21 -0.27
N GLY A 129 -12.93 2.18 0.06
CA GLY A 129 -12.07 1.03 -0.14
C GLY A 129 -11.10 0.78 1.00
N SER A 130 -10.16 -0.13 0.76
CA SER A 130 -9.05 -0.39 1.66
C SER A 130 -7.80 -0.78 0.88
N ASN A 131 -6.65 -0.42 1.43
CA ASN A 131 -5.37 -0.94 0.96
C ASN A 131 -5.18 -2.38 1.48
N ALA A 132 -4.66 -3.26 0.63
CA ALA A 132 -4.45 -4.67 0.98
C ALA A 132 -3.22 -5.21 0.25
N TYR A 133 -2.04 -4.72 0.68
CA TYR A 133 -0.80 -4.96 -0.07
C TYR A 133 -0.39 -6.43 -0.14
N TRP A 134 -0.89 -7.22 0.81
CA TRP A 134 -0.57 -8.64 0.97
C TRP A 134 -1.34 -9.56 0.03
N LEU A 135 -2.41 -9.10 -0.63
CA LEU A 135 -3.23 -9.92 -1.53
C LEU A 135 -2.42 -10.65 -2.62
N PRO A 136 -1.50 -9.99 -3.35
CA PRO A 136 -0.76 -10.64 -4.43
C PRO A 136 0.32 -11.60 -3.94
N LEU A 137 0.62 -11.61 -2.63
CA LEU A 137 1.53 -12.56 -2.01
C LEU A 137 0.83 -13.88 -1.64
N MET A 138 -0.50 -13.88 -1.62
CA MET A 138 -1.30 -15.06 -1.31
C MET A 138 -1.31 -16.03 -2.48
N GLY A 139 -0.93 -17.28 -2.20
CA GLY A 139 -1.04 -18.37 -3.16
C GLY A 139 -0.66 -19.70 -2.54
N SER A 140 -0.79 -20.77 -3.32
CA SER A 140 -0.43 -22.12 -2.86
C SER A 140 1.04 -22.23 -2.47
N SER A 141 1.93 -21.46 -3.12
CA SER A 141 3.36 -21.41 -2.79
C SER A 141 3.65 -20.75 -1.43
N THR A 142 2.69 -20.00 -0.89
CA THR A 142 2.76 -19.33 0.41
C THR A 142 1.77 -19.92 1.42
N GLY A 143 1.22 -21.10 1.14
CA GLY A 143 0.33 -21.82 2.05
C GLY A 143 -1.08 -21.22 2.17
N TYR A 144 -1.46 -20.32 1.27
CA TYR A 144 -2.83 -19.79 1.20
C TYR A 144 -3.64 -20.52 0.14
N SER A 145 -4.89 -20.82 0.47
CA SER A 145 -5.86 -21.44 -0.42
C SER A 145 -6.72 -20.39 -1.13
N SER A 146 -7.44 -20.81 -2.18
CA SER A 146 -8.49 -19.97 -2.77
C SER A 146 -9.62 -19.65 -1.77
N ALA A 147 -9.81 -20.49 -0.74
CA ALA A 147 -10.76 -20.19 0.33
C ALA A 147 -10.28 -19.02 1.20
N ASP A 148 -8.97 -18.95 1.50
CA ASP A 148 -8.39 -17.80 2.22
C ASP A 148 -8.52 -16.51 1.41
N LEU A 149 -8.25 -16.58 0.11
CA LEU A 149 -8.43 -15.42 -0.78
C LEU A 149 -9.90 -14.98 -0.80
N ASN A 150 -10.86 -15.91 -0.86
CA ASN A 150 -12.28 -15.58 -0.78
C ASN A 150 -12.68 -14.97 0.58
N THR A 151 -12.13 -15.48 1.69
CA THR A 151 -12.33 -14.88 3.02
C THR A 151 -11.81 -13.45 3.05
N ALA A 152 -10.60 -13.22 2.55
CA ALA A 152 -10.04 -11.88 2.44
C ALA A 152 -10.98 -10.94 1.65
N PHE A 153 -11.47 -11.35 0.47
CA PHE A 153 -12.38 -10.52 -0.32
C PHE A 153 -13.77 -10.31 0.32
N ASN A 154 -14.25 -11.24 1.15
CA ASN A 154 -15.46 -11.03 1.95
C ASN A 154 -15.26 -10.00 3.07
N ASP A 155 -14.04 -9.90 3.59
CA ASP A 155 -13.67 -8.95 4.65
C ASP A 155 -13.42 -7.53 4.10
N LEU A 156 -13.01 -7.42 2.83
CA LEU A 156 -12.77 -6.16 2.14
C LEU A 156 -14.06 -5.36 1.87
N SER A 157 -13.89 -4.05 1.72
CA SER A 157 -14.91 -3.13 1.21
C SER A 157 -14.96 -3.15 -0.33
N ALA A 158 -15.79 -2.30 -0.94
CA ALA A 158 -16.13 -2.36 -2.37
C ALA A 158 -14.94 -2.16 -3.34
N VAL A 159 -13.83 -1.59 -2.87
CA VAL A 159 -12.60 -1.37 -3.64
C VAL A 159 -11.38 -1.79 -2.83
N ALA A 160 -10.44 -2.47 -3.48
CA ALA A 160 -9.17 -2.87 -2.86
C ALA A 160 -7.98 -2.36 -3.68
N ARG A 161 -6.91 -1.93 -3.00
CA ARG A 161 -5.66 -1.48 -3.65
C ARG A 161 -4.51 -2.44 -3.35
N PRO A 162 -4.25 -3.43 -4.23
CA PRO A 162 -3.07 -4.29 -4.15
C PRO A 162 -1.88 -3.77 -4.99
N PRO A 163 -0.63 -4.14 -4.64
CA PRO A 163 0.52 -3.89 -5.48
C PRO A 163 0.50 -4.75 -6.73
N GLY A 164 0.64 -4.11 -7.88
CA GLY A 164 0.95 -4.74 -9.16
C GLY A 164 2.44 -4.84 -9.43
N PHE A 165 3.30 -4.60 -8.42
CA PHE A 165 4.76 -4.69 -8.48
C PHE A 165 5.29 -5.67 -7.42
N ASN A 166 6.41 -6.31 -7.72
CA ASN A 166 7.26 -7.01 -6.74
C ASN A 166 8.59 -7.32 -7.44
N GLU A 167 9.59 -6.49 -7.17
CA GLU A 167 10.87 -6.45 -7.87
C GLU A 167 11.95 -7.09 -7.00
N VAL A 168 12.66 -8.09 -7.52
CA VAL A 168 13.66 -8.86 -6.75
C VAL A 168 14.93 -9.12 -7.55
N THR A 169 16.07 -9.23 -6.87
CA THR A 169 17.36 -9.66 -7.48
C THR A 169 17.64 -11.15 -7.32
N ASN A 170 16.81 -11.84 -6.52
CA ASN A 170 16.83 -13.28 -6.35
C ASN A 170 15.41 -13.77 -6.06
N SER A 171 15.12 -15.03 -6.40
CA SER A 171 13.80 -15.59 -6.11
C SER A 171 13.69 -15.94 -4.62
N ASN A 172 12.80 -15.25 -3.91
CA ASN A 172 12.54 -15.38 -2.47
C ASN A 172 11.81 -16.69 -2.07
N GLY A 173 12.38 -17.85 -2.39
CA GLY A 173 12.04 -19.13 -1.75
C GLY A 173 10.56 -19.56 -1.78
N GLY A 174 9.78 -19.15 -2.79
CA GLY A 174 8.37 -19.50 -2.95
C GLY A 174 7.36 -18.35 -2.79
N VAL A 175 7.80 -17.16 -2.36
CA VAL A 175 6.96 -15.95 -2.36
C VAL A 175 6.79 -15.43 -3.79
N PRO A 176 5.57 -15.01 -4.20
CA PRO A 176 5.37 -14.42 -5.51
C PRO A 176 6.28 -13.21 -5.75
N PHE A 177 6.85 -13.10 -6.96
CA PHE A 177 7.60 -11.94 -7.42
C PHE A 177 7.26 -11.68 -8.89
N PHE A 178 7.24 -10.43 -9.34
CA PHE A 178 6.71 -10.09 -10.67
C PHE A 178 7.80 -9.71 -11.66
N HIS A 179 8.95 -9.27 -11.16
CA HIS A 179 10.07 -8.84 -11.98
C HIS A 179 11.38 -9.28 -11.33
N LEU A 180 12.18 -10.07 -12.04
CA LEU A 180 13.46 -10.60 -11.56
C LEU A 180 14.61 -9.92 -12.30
N TRP A 181 15.52 -9.33 -11.54
CA TRP A 181 16.74 -8.70 -12.03
C TRP A 181 17.92 -9.68 -11.99
N SER A 182 18.62 -9.78 -13.12
CA SER A 182 19.91 -10.43 -13.25
C SER A 182 20.90 -9.43 -13.83
N GLY A 183 21.62 -8.75 -12.95
CA GLY A 183 22.34 -7.53 -13.30
C GLY A 183 21.38 -6.48 -13.89
N SER A 184 21.78 -5.81 -14.96
CA SER A 184 20.96 -4.77 -15.61
C SER A 184 19.80 -5.29 -16.47
N THR A 185 19.57 -6.61 -16.50
CA THR A 185 18.48 -7.22 -17.26
C THR A 185 17.35 -7.65 -16.32
N ALA A 186 16.14 -7.19 -16.60
CA ALA A 186 14.95 -7.55 -15.84
C ALA A 186 14.02 -8.47 -16.66
N THR A 187 13.45 -9.48 -16.03
CA THR A 187 12.55 -10.47 -16.65
C THR A 187 11.22 -10.53 -15.91
N VAL A 188 10.12 -10.31 -16.63
CA VAL A 188 8.76 -10.39 -16.06
C VAL A 188 8.41 -11.84 -15.79
N ASN A 189 8.06 -12.15 -14.54
CA ASN A 189 7.60 -13.47 -14.14
C ASN A 189 6.09 -13.60 -14.40
N THR A 190 5.74 -14.26 -15.50
CA THR A 190 4.34 -14.51 -15.88
C THR A 190 3.76 -15.83 -15.32
N ALA A 191 4.55 -16.59 -14.55
CA ALA A 191 4.12 -17.86 -13.98
C ALA A 191 3.14 -17.68 -12.81
N ALA A 192 2.62 -18.80 -12.28
CA ALA A 192 1.74 -18.83 -11.11
C ALA A 192 2.39 -18.20 -9.85
N THR A 193 3.72 -18.26 -9.75
CA THR A 193 4.54 -17.63 -8.70
C THR A 193 4.93 -16.19 -9.03
N GLY A 194 4.33 -15.58 -10.05
CA GLY A 194 4.53 -14.18 -10.40
C GLY A 194 3.22 -13.51 -10.69
N LEU A 195 3.05 -12.93 -11.88
CA LEU A 195 1.80 -12.30 -12.30
C LEU A 195 0.60 -13.25 -12.21
N GLY A 196 0.78 -14.58 -12.27
CA GLY A 196 -0.29 -15.54 -12.01
C GLY A 196 -0.93 -15.45 -10.62
N SER A 197 -0.22 -14.93 -9.61
CA SER A 197 -0.81 -14.62 -8.31
C SER A 197 -1.78 -13.42 -8.40
N LEU A 198 -1.41 -12.38 -9.16
CA LEU A 198 -2.27 -11.24 -9.43
C LEU A 198 -3.49 -11.60 -10.30
N ASP A 199 -3.36 -12.58 -11.20
CA ASP A 199 -4.53 -13.16 -11.91
C ASP A 199 -5.57 -13.67 -10.90
N ASN A 200 -5.14 -14.38 -9.85
CA ASN A 200 -6.04 -14.92 -8.83
C ASN A 200 -6.73 -13.81 -8.03
N VAL A 201 -5.99 -12.76 -7.67
CA VAL A 201 -6.53 -11.56 -7.01
C VAL A 201 -7.60 -10.91 -7.89
N ILE A 202 -7.34 -10.72 -9.18
CA ILE A 202 -8.29 -10.14 -10.13
C ILE A 202 -9.53 -11.03 -10.31
N ALA A 203 -9.34 -12.34 -10.42
CA ALA A 203 -10.44 -13.30 -10.55
C ALA A 203 -11.34 -13.29 -9.30
N ALA A 204 -10.74 -13.26 -8.10
CA ALA A 204 -11.47 -13.16 -6.86
C ALA A 204 -12.19 -11.80 -6.73
N ALA A 205 -11.51 -10.68 -7.03
CA ALA A 205 -12.16 -9.36 -7.05
C ALA A 205 -13.41 -9.34 -7.95
N LYS A 206 -13.31 -9.90 -9.16
CA LYS A 206 -14.45 -10.05 -10.08
C LYS A 206 -15.57 -10.92 -9.49
N ALA A 207 -15.24 -12.03 -8.85
CA ALA A 207 -16.21 -12.92 -8.21
C ALA A 207 -16.95 -12.27 -7.03
N HIS A 208 -16.32 -11.27 -6.39
CA HIS A 208 -16.88 -10.53 -5.25
C HIS A 208 -17.45 -9.15 -5.64
N GLY A 209 -17.43 -8.79 -6.92
CA GLY A 209 -17.90 -7.48 -7.39
C GLY A 209 -17.02 -6.31 -6.93
N ILE A 210 -15.77 -6.56 -6.56
CA ILE A 210 -14.79 -5.57 -6.10
C ILE A 210 -13.94 -5.09 -7.27
N ARG A 211 -13.67 -3.78 -7.30
CA ARG A 211 -12.73 -3.17 -8.26
C ARG A 211 -11.37 -2.97 -7.63
N LEU A 212 -10.33 -2.96 -8.47
CA LEU A 212 -8.94 -2.85 -8.02
C LEU A 212 -8.30 -1.58 -8.55
N ILE A 213 -7.55 -0.90 -7.68
CA ILE A 213 -6.51 0.07 -8.07
C ILE A 213 -5.18 -0.68 -7.97
N VAL A 214 -4.43 -0.76 -9.08
CA VAL A 214 -3.19 -1.57 -9.12
C VAL A 214 -1.98 -0.66 -9.27
N THR A 215 -1.13 -0.59 -8.24
CA THR A 215 0.11 0.19 -8.29
C THR A 215 1.20 -0.52 -9.10
N LEU A 216 1.96 0.19 -9.93
CA LEU A 216 2.90 -0.39 -10.89
C LEU A 216 4.38 -0.29 -10.46
N THR A 217 4.68 0.49 -9.44
CA THR A 217 5.99 0.57 -8.79
C THR A 217 5.84 1.18 -7.40
N ASN A 218 6.92 1.17 -6.61
CA ASN A 218 7.00 1.77 -5.28
C ASN A 218 8.08 2.84 -5.24
N ASN A 219 7.80 3.97 -4.58
CA ASN A 219 8.85 4.92 -4.20
C ASN A 219 9.83 4.28 -3.20
N TRP A 220 9.27 3.49 -2.29
CA TRP A 220 9.97 2.88 -1.17
C TRP A 220 10.65 1.58 -1.57
N SER A 221 11.61 1.13 -0.76
CA SER A 221 12.38 -0.10 -1.02
C SER A 221 11.63 -1.40 -0.72
N ASP A 222 10.43 -1.31 -0.13
CA ASP A 222 9.55 -2.46 0.11
C ASP A 222 9.15 -3.09 -1.24
N TYR A 223 9.46 -4.38 -1.41
CA TYR A 223 9.33 -5.13 -2.67
C TYR A 223 10.13 -4.53 -3.85
N GLY A 224 11.29 -3.95 -3.53
CA GLY A 224 12.26 -3.42 -4.48
C GLY A 224 12.04 -1.95 -4.81
N GLY A 225 10.95 -1.64 -5.51
CA GLY A 225 10.60 -0.26 -5.89
C GLY A 225 11.58 0.37 -6.89
N MET A 226 11.57 1.70 -7.00
CA MET A 226 12.39 2.45 -7.96
C MET A 226 13.90 2.24 -7.77
N ASP A 227 14.35 2.04 -6.52
CA ASP A 227 15.76 1.88 -6.18
C ASP A 227 16.40 0.64 -6.81
N ILE A 228 15.63 -0.41 -7.08
CA ILE A 228 16.17 -1.59 -7.76
C ILE A 228 16.53 -1.27 -9.21
N TYR A 229 15.76 -0.41 -9.90
CA TYR A 229 16.04 -0.01 -11.28
C TYR A 229 17.32 0.82 -11.34
N THR A 230 17.46 1.82 -10.46
CA THR A 230 18.67 2.67 -10.41
C THR A 230 19.90 1.83 -10.09
N ALA A 231 19.82 0.99 -9.04
CA ALA A 231 20.94 0.16 -8.61
C ALA A 231 21.36 -0.89 -9.65
N GLN A 232 20.40 -1.58 -10.28
CA GLN A 232 20.72 -2.67 -11.23
C GLN A 232 21.19 -2.15 -12.59
N ILE A 233 20.65 -1.02 -13.07
CA ILE A 233 21.00 -0.48 -14.39
C ILE A 233 22.26 0.40 -14.35
N LEU A 234 22.42 1.20 -13.29
CA LEU A 234 23.49 2.21 -13.20
C LEU A 234 24.55 1.89 -12.14
N GLY A 235 24.32 0.87 -11.30
CA GLY A 235 25.17 0.53 -10.16
C GLY A 235 24.65 1.12 -8.84
N SER A 236 25.11 0.58 -7.72
CA SER A 236 24.69 1.03 -6.38
C SER A 236 25.15 2.46 -6.06
N GLY A 237 24.39 3.16 -5.20
CA GLY A 237 24.74 4.50 -4.71
C GLY A 237 24.36 5.64 -5.65
N GLN A 238 23.54 5.37 -6.66
CA GLN A 238 23.01 6.36 -7.59
C GLN A 238 21.80 7.09 -7.00
N PHE A 239 21.50 8.28 -7.54
CA PHE A 239 20.36 9.09 -7.09
C PHE A 239 19.02 8.43 -7.47
N HIS A 240 18.04 8.58 -6.57
CA HIS A 240 16.71 8.00 -6.72
C HIS A 240 15.98 8.53 -7.97
N ASP A 241 16.04 9.84 -8.17
CA ASP A 241 15.33 10.57 -9.22
C ASP A 241 15.84 10.29 -10.64
N LEU A 242 16.95 9.55 -10.79
CA LEU A 242 17.34 9.00 -12.08
C LEU A 242 16.28 8.03 -12.63
N PHE A 243 15.41 7.48 -11.79
CA PHE A 243 14.25 6.73 -12.24
C PHE A 243 13.32 7.56 -13.15
N TYR A 244 13.22 8.87 -12.90
CA TYR A 244 12.33 9.77 -13.64
C TYR A 244 12.94 10.32 -14.93
N THR A 245 14.28 10.34 -15.03
CA THR A 245 15.01 11.08 -16.07
C THR A 245 15.90 10.21 -16.95
N ASN A 246 16.38 9.06 -16.44
CA ASN A 246 17.29 8.21 -17.19
C ASN A 246 16.52 7.41 -18.26
N PRO A 247 16.85 7.55 -19.56
CA PRO A 247 16.09 6.92 -20.63
C PRO A 247 16.13 5.38 -20.59
N THR A 248 17.23 4.79 -20.11
CA THR A 248 17.35 3.33 -19.99
C THR A 248 16.46 2.79 -18.87
N ILE A 249 16.40 3.48 -17.73
CA ILE A 249 15.51 3.12 -16.61
C ILE A 249 14.05 3.28 -17.03
N ILE A 250 13.69 4.40 -17.66
CA ILE A 250 12.33 4.64 -18.15
C ILE A 250 11.92 3.56 -19.16
N ALA A 251 12.81 3.14 -20.06
CA ALA A 251 12.53 2.07 -21.02
C ALA A 251 12.31 0.71 -20.33
N ALA A 252 13.11 0.37 -19.31
CA ALA A 252 12.93 -0.84 -18.52
C ALA A 252 11.58 -0.82 -17.78
N PHE A 253 11.23 0.30 -17.14
CA PHE A 253 9.94 0.46 -16.46
C PHE A 253 8.78 0.37 -17.44
N LYS A 254 8.85 1.03 -18.60
CA LYS A 254 7.82 0.92 -19.66
C LYS A 254 7.63 -0.51 -20.15
N THR A 255 8.69 -1.31 -20.20
CA THR A 255 8.60 -2.74 -20.55
C THR A 255 7.76 -3.50 -19.53
N TYR A 256 8.00 -3.26 -18.23
CA TYR A 256 7.19 -3.83 -17.16
C TYR A 256 5.73 -3.37 -17.21
N VAL A 257 5.51 -2.06 -17.30
CA VAL A 257 4.17 -1.46 -17.44
C VAL A 257 3.42 -2.07 -18.61
N GLN A 258 4.07 -2.23 -19.76
CA GLN A 258 3.45 -2.85 -20.93
C GLN A 258 3.02 -4.28 -20.67
N ALA A 259 3.84 -5.09 -19.98
CA ALA A 259 3.49 -6.46 -19.65
C ALA A 259 2.28 -6.54 -18.71
N VAL A 260 2.23 -5.72 -17.66
CA VAL A 260 1.13 -5.69 -16.69
C VAL A 260 -0.15 -5.13 -17.32
N VAL A 261 -0.08 -3.96 -17.98
CA VAL A 261 -1.26 -3.31 -18.57
C VAL A 261 -1.85 -4.12 -19.71
N THR A 262 -1.02 -4.72 -20.58
CA THR A 262 -1.52 -5.60 -21.67
C THR A 262 -2.21 -6.84 -21.11
N ARG A 263 -1.71 -7.37 -19.98
CA ARG A 263 -2.28 -8.56 -19.36
C ARG A 263 -3.61 -8.26 -18.67
N TYR A 264 -3.72 -7.11 -18.02
CA TYR A 264 -4.81 -6.89 -17.08
C TYR A 264 -5.83 -5.86 -17.46
N ALA A 265 -5.44 -4.81 -18.22
CA ALA A 265 -6.27 -3.63 -18.46
C ALA A 265 -7.13 -3.34 -17.22
N ASN A 266 -6.54 -2.75 -16.18
CA ASN A 266 -7.18 -2.35 -14.92
C ASN A 266 -6.75 -0.89 -14.62
N ASP A 267 -7.39 -0.21 -13.65
CA ASP A 267 -7.05 1.17 -13.26
C ASP A 267 -5.65 1.25 -12.61
N PRO A 268 -4.58 1.68 -13.32
CA PRO A 268 -3.22 1.60 -12.81
C PRO A 268 -2.78 2.91 -12.15
N THR A 269 -1.95 2.78 -11.11
CA THR A 269 -1.32 3.90 -10.40
C THR A 269 0.18 3.68 -10.23
N THR A 270 0.95 4.73 -9.94
CA THR A 270 2.37 4.63 -9.53
C THR A 270 2.51 5.21 -8.11
N MET A 271 3.70 5.46 -7.58
CA MET A 271 3.87 6.20 -6.31
C MET A 271 5.23 6.93 -6.36
N PRO A 272 5.32 8.20 -6.81
CA PRO A 272 6.59 8.91 -6.96
C PRO A 272 6.92 9.89 -5.82
N ARG A 273 8.23 10.08 -5.53
CA ARG A 273 8.85 11.22 -4.82
C ARG A 273 10.29 11.44 -5.33
N CYS A 274 10.86 12.63 -5.12
CA CYS A 274 12.26 12.86 -5.50
C CYS A 274 13.27 12.00 -4.72
N ALA A 275 12.97 11.68 -3.46
CA ALA A 275 13.80 10.84 -2.61
C ALA A 275 13.13 9.50 -2.30
N GLY A 276 13.92 8.42 -2.32
CA GLY A 276 13.48 7.08 -1.98
C GLY A 276 13.63 6.78 -0.50
N SER A 277 13.48 5.50 -0.12
CA SER A 277 13.66 5.08 1.28
C SER A 277 15.07 5.35 1.80
N ASN A 278 16.10 5.10 0.98
CA ASN A 278 17.51 5.14 1.40
C ASN A 278 18.42 5.80 0.36
N THR A 279 17.82 6.36 -0.69
CA THR A 279 18.50 6.93 -1.85
C THR A 279 18.18 8.41 -1.91
N ALA A 280 19.24 9.21 -1.95
CA ALA A 280 19.10 10.66 -2.01
C ALA A 280 18.55 11.08 -3.38
N ALA A 281 17.82 12.19 -3.39
CA ALA A 281 17.54 12.94 -4.60
C ALA A 281 18.80 13.68 -5.07
N SER A 282 18.97 13.80 -6.39
CA SER A 282 19.88 14.78 -6.98
C SER A 282 19.39 16.20 -6.68
N SER A 283 20.31 17.17 -6.74
CA SER A 283 19.94 18.59 -6.60
C SER A 283 19.10 19.14 -7.75
N THR A 284 18.85 18.33 -8.78
CA THR A 284 18.10 18.71 -9.99
C THR A 284 16.68 18.16 -10.00
N CYS A 285 16.31 17.30 -9.05
CA CYS A 285 14.94 16.83 -8.94
C CYS A 285 14.04 17.92 -8.35
N ASP A 286 12.96 18.23 -9.06
CA ASP A 286 11.98 19.24 -8.68
C ASP A 286 10.57 18.80 -9.10
N THR A 287 9.58 19.67 -8.87
CA THR A 287 8.19 19.41 -9.21
C THR A 287 7.97 19.20 -10.71
N THR A 288 8.74 19.89 -11.56
CA THR A 288 8.68 19.74 -13.02
C THR A 288 9.16 18.36 -13.45
N THR A 289 10.16 17.81 -12.77
CA THR A 289 10.73 16.48 -13.02
C THR A 289 9.65 15.40 -12.91
N ILE A 290 8.94 15.34 -11.79
CA ILE A 290 7.90 14.33 -11.56
C ILE A 290 6.67 14.61 -12.42
N THR A 291 6.25 15.86 -12.57
CA THR A 291 5.12 16.24 -13.44
C THR A 291 5.35 15.78 -14.89
N THR A 292 6.57 16.00 -15.41
CA THR A 292 6.96 15.58 -16.77
C THR A 292 6.97 14.06 -16.91
N TRP A 293 7.54 13.35 -15.93
CA TRP A 293 7.54 11.89 -15.90
C TRP A 293 6.12 11.32 -15.84
N ALA A 294 5.27 11.84 -14.96
CA ALA A 294 3.88 11.41 -14.80
C ALA A 294 3.07 11.61 -16.08
N SER A 295 3.26 12.76 -16.75
CA SER A 295 2.65 13.04 -18.07
C SER A 295 3.08 12.00 -19.11
N ASN A 296 4.38 11.70 -19.21
CA ASN A 296 4.92 10.75 -20.18
C ASN A 296 4.52 9.28 -19.91
N ILE A 297 4.49 8.85 -18.65
CA ILE A 297 4.11 7.49 -18.26
C ILE A 297 2.60 7.29 -18.39
N SER A 298 1.78 8.24 -17.93
CA SER A 298 0.32 8.14 -18.08
C SER A 298 -0.10 8.13 -19.56
N ALA A 299 0.52 8.96 -20.41
CA ALA A 299 0.30 8.92 -21.86
C ALA A 299 0.70 7.58 -22.47
N PHE A 300 1.81 6.98 -22.02
CA PHE A 300 2.22 5.64 -22.46
C PHE A 300 1.19 4.57 -22.05
N ILE A 301 0.71 4.59 -20.81
CA ILE A 301 -0.35 3.68 -20.34
C ILE A 301 -1.61 3.86 -21.20
N LYS A 302 -2.07 5.10 -21.42
CA LYS A 302 -3.23 5.41 -22.26
C LYS A 302 -3.08 4.97 -23.72
N SER A 303 -1.83 4.86 -24.21
CA SER A 303 -1.56 4.33 -25.55
C SER A 303 -1.80 2.82 -25.66
N ILE A 304 -1.67 2.09 -24.55
CA ILE A 304 -1.91 0.65 -24.45
C ILE A 304 -3.37 0.39 -24.08
N ASP A 305 -3.90 1.13 -23.11
CA ASP A 305 -5.25 0.97 -22.56
C ASP A 305 -6.01 2.30 -22.54
N LYS A 306 -7.04 2.38 -23.38
CA LYS A 306 -7.89 3.58 -23.52
C LYS A 306 -9.11 3.57 -22.61
N ASN A 307 -9.34 2.49 -21.86
CA ASN A 307 -10.58 2.27 -21.13
C ASN A 307 -10.45 2.60 -19.64
N HIS A 308 -9.34 2.22 -19.02
CA HIS A 308 -9.13 2.38 -17.58
C HIS A 308 -8.70 3.78 -17.18
N LEU A 309 -9.04 4.13 -15.95
CA LEU A 309 -8.59 5.36 -15.30
C LEU A 309 -7.13 5.21 -14.87
N VAL A 310 -6.36 6.28 -14.97
CA VAL A 310 -4.96 6.37 -14.57
C VAL A 310 -4.81 7.50 -13.57
N ALA A 311 -4.11 7.25 -12.47
CA ALA A 311 -3.68 8.27 -11.52
C ALA A 311 -2.19 8.09 -11.18
N ILE A 312 -1.63 9.06 -10.47
CA ILE A 312 -0.24 9.01 -10.05
C ILE A 312 -0.06 8.11 -8.84
N GLY A 313 -0.98 8.10 -7.87
CA GLY A 313 -0.79 7.40 -6.58
C GLY A 313 0.19 8.11 -5.64
N ASP A 314 0.50 9.38 -5.89
CA ASP A 314 1.26 10.22 -4.98
C ASP A 314 0.44 10.63 -3.76
N GLU A 315 1.13 11.24 -2.81
CA GLU A 315 0.58 11.57 -1.51
C GLU A 315 -0.14 12.92 -1.48
N GLY A 316 -0.18 13.64 -2.61
CA GLY A 316 -0.91 14.89 -2.72
C GLY A 316 -0.14 16.12 -2.26
N PHE A 317 1.18 16.05 -2.14
CA PHE A 317 1.94 17.21 -1.68
C PHE A 317 1.79 18.42 -2.61
N PHE A 318 1.60 19.60 -2.00
CA PHE A 318 1.50 20.85 -2.73
C PHE A 318 2.87 21.47 -2.96
N ASN A 319 2.89 22.44 -3.86
CA ASN A 319 4.05 23.28 -4.19
C ASN A 319 3.67 24.75 -4.02
N GLU A 320 3.41 25.12 -2.77
CA GLU A 320 2.97 26.44 -2.32
C GLU A 320 3.99 27.02 -1.32
N PRO A 321 5.20 27.38 -1.79
CA PRO A 321 6.28 27.80 -0.90
C PRO A 321 5.91 29.02 -0.05
N GLY A 322 6.09 28.90 1.26
CA GLY A 322 5.75 29.92 2.25
C GLY A 322 4.31 29.87 2.79
N SER A 323 3.49 28.93 2.31
CA SER A 323 2.13 28.70 2.83
C SER A 323 2.13 27.82 4.09
N HIS A 324 0.96 27.70 4.73
CA HIS A 324 0.67 26.71 5.79
C HIS A 324 1.74 26.59 6.88
N ASN A 325 2.26 27.72 7.36
CA ASN A 325 3.31 27.79 8.38
C ASN A 325 4.58 26.99 8.03
N PHE A 326 4.92 26.89 6.74
CA PHE A 326 6.06 26.13 6.22
C PHE A 326 5.97 24.62 6.46
N ASP A 327 4.76 24.09 6.64
CA ASP A 327 4.52 22.65 6.65
C ASP A 327 5.06 22.03 5.35
N PHE A 328 5.99 21.09 5.49
CA PHE A 328 6.79 20.55 4.40
C PHE A 328 5.95 19.91 3.30
N VAL A 329 4.77 19.36 3.63
CA VAL A 329 3.88 18.73 2.65
C VAL A 329 3.23 19.74 1.71
N TYR A 330 3.32 21.04 2.02
CA TYR A 330 2.86 22.11 1.16
C TYR A 330 3.98 22.83 0.39
N GLN A 331 5.25 22.53 0.65
CA GLN A 331 6.35 23.38 0.15
C GLN A 331 6.95 22.94 -1.20
N GLY A 332 6.52 21.81 -1.77
CA GLY A 332 7.06 21.27 -3.03
C GLY A 332 8.46 20.65 -2.92
N THR A 333 9.02 20.57 -1.71
CA THR A 333 10.41 20.11 -1.47
C THR A 333 10.64 18.64 -1.77
N LEU A 334 9.57 17.84 -1.86
CA LEU A 334 9.62 16.43 -2.22
C LEU A 334 9.38 16.17 -3.72
N GLY A 335 9.26 17.24 -4.52
CA GLY A 335 9.11 17.18 -5.98
C GLY A 335 7.71 16.88 -6.47
N ILE A 336 6.69 16.97 -5.61
CA ILE A 336 5.29 16.81 -6.00
C ILE A 336 4.61 18.17 -6.00
N ASP A 337 3.76 18.37 -7.00
CA ASP A 337 2.89 19.54 -7.16
C ASP A 337 1.51 19.02 -7.55
N PHE A 338 0.67 18.76 -6.54
CA PHE A 338 -0.67 18.19 -6.74
C PHE A 338 -1.50 19.00 -7.72
N ALA A 339 -1.46 20.34 -7.62
CA ALA A 339 -2.21 21.23 -8.51
C ALA A 339 -1.75 21.12 -9.96
N ALA A 340 -0.44 21.10 -10.22
CA ALA A 340 0.10 20.91 -11.57
C ALA A 340 -0.19 19.51 -12.12
N ASN A 341 -0.03 18.47 -11.29
CA ASN A 341 -0.29 17.08 -11.66
C ASN A 341 -1.76 16.87 -12.05
N MET A 342 -2.70 17.50 -11.34
CA MET A 342 -4.12 17.45 -11.68
C MET A 342 -4.45 18.03 -13.07
N GLN A 343 -3.58 18.85 -13.65
CA GLN A 343 -3.76 19.39 -15.01
C GLN A 343 -3.31 18.44 -16.14
N ILE A 344 -2.62 17.34 -15.83
CA ILE A 344 -2.14 16.38 -16.85
C ILE A 344 -3.33 15.68 -17.52
N SER A 345 -3.54 15.88 -18.82
CA SER A 345 -4.72 15.38 -19.53
C SER A 345 -4.90 13.86 -19.57
N THR A 346 -3.81 13.10 -19.39
CA THR A 346 -3.80 11.62 -19.39
C THR A 346 -3.94 11.00 -18.01
N LEU A 347 -4.02 11.83 -16.96
CA LEU A 347 -4.43 11.43 -15.62
C LEU A 347 -5.90 11.78 -15.42
N ASP A 348 -6.70 10.78 -15.03
CA ASP A 348 -8.15 10.93 -14.92
C ASP A 348 -8.57 11.43 -13.54
N PHE A 349 -7.80 11.15 -12.49
CA PHE A 349 -8.09 11.58 -11.11
C PHE A 349 -6.80 11.80 -10.31
N GLY A 350 -6.91 12.55 -9.21
CA GLY A 350 -5.84 12.79 -8.25
C GLY A 350 -5.90 11.84 -7.06
N THR A 351 -4.75 11.63 -6.44
CA THR A 351 -4.62 10.87 -5.19
C THR A 351 -3.93 11.75 -4.17
N PHE A 352 -4.34 11.62 -2.93
CA PHE A 352 -3.62 12.18 -1.80
C PHE A 352 -3.72 11.24 -0.61
N HIS A 353 -2.75 11.31 0.27
CA HIS A 353 -2.58 10.40 1.40
C HIS A 353 -2.48 11.24 2.68
N GLU A 354 -2.82 10.65 3.82
CA GLU A 354 -2.77 11.28 5.15
C GLU A 354 -1.77 10.53 6.05
N SER A 355 -1.30 11.17 7.14
CA SER A 355 -0.47 10.63 8.23
C SER A 355 1.04 10.94 8.10
N TRP A 356 1.39 12.23 7.97
CA TRP A 356 2.76 12.71 7.72
C TRP A 356 3.59 13.07 8.96
N GLY A 357 3.16 12.63 10.15
CA GLY A 357 3.84 12.95 11.41
C GLY A 357 3.42 14.30 12.02
N GLU A 358 2.36 14.91 11.50
CA GLU A 358 1.69 16.11 12.03
C GLU A 358 0.85 15.77 13.27
N ASN A 359 1.53 15.32 14.33
CA ASN A 359 0.91 14.65 15.48
C ASN A 359 0.30 15.61 16.53
N ALA A 360 0.52 16.92 16.43
CA ALA A 360 0.09 17.87 17.45
C ALA A 360 -1.45 18.04 17.49
N ASP A 361 -2.09 18.05 16.33
CA ASP A 361 -3.55 18.03 16.16
C ASP A 361 -3.89 17.40 14.80
N VAL A 362 -3.70 16.09 14.73
CA VAL A 362 -3.87 15.32 13.49
C VAL A 362 -5.29 15.43 12.93
N GLU A 363 -6.31 15.53 13.81
CA GLU A 363 -7.70 15.65 13.37
C GLU A 363 -7.93 16.96 12.61
N THR A 364 -7.61 18.11 13.22
CA THR A 364 -7.80 19.43 12.60
C THR A 364 -6.91 19.60 11.37
N TRP A 365 -5.66 19.13 11.45
CA TRP A 365 -4.74 19.18 10.31
C TRP A 365 -5.30 18.37 9.12
N GLY A 366 -5.78 17.15 9.36
CA GLY A 366 -6.37 16.32 8.31
C GLY A 366 -7.65 16.91 7.71
N VAL A 367 -8.46 17.64 8.49
CA VAL A 367 -9.61 18.40 7.96
C VAL A 367 -9.15 19.45 6.95
N GLN A 368 -8.11 20.21 7.28
CA GLN A 368 -7.53 21.22 6.38
C GLN A 368 -6.96 20.54 5.12
N TRP A 369 -6.17 19.48 5.29
CA TRP A 369 -5.59 18.70 4.20
C TRP A 369 -6.64 18.21 3.19
N ILE A 370 -7.73 17.60 3.67
CA ILE A 370 -8.84 17.12 2.83
C ILE A 370 -9.54 18.29 2.11
N THR A 371 -9.69 19.43 2.79
CA THR A 371 -10.35 20.62 2.24
C THR A 371 -9.54 21.27 1.12
N ASP A 372 -8.23 21.34 1.25
CA ASP A 372 -7.35 21.94 0.23
C ASP A 372 -7.28 21.07 -1.03
N HIS A 373 -7.22 19.75 -0.86
CA HIS A 373 -7.34 18.80 -1.97
C HIS A 373 -8.68 18.91 -2.69
N ALA A 374 -9.78 19.07 -1.94
CA ALA A 374 -11.10 19.28 -2.53
C ALA A 374 -11.17 20.60 -3.32
N THR A 375 -10.44 21.63 -2.88
CA THR A 375 -10.37 22.91 -3.59
C THR A 375 -9.69 22.76 -4.96
N VAL A 376 -8.57 22.03 -5.03
CA VAL A 376 -7.91 21.72 -6.31
C VAL A 376 -8.75 20.77 -7.17
N MET A 377 -9.40 19.77 -6.57
CA MET A 377 -10.34 18.88 -7.25
C MET A 377 -11.44 19.69 -7.97
N ALA A 378 -12.04 20.67 -7.28
CA ALA A 378 -13.05 21.55 -7.84
C ALA A 378 -12.50 22.46 -8.95
N SER A 379 -11.31 23.04 -8.78
CA SER A 379 -10.72 23.97 -9.75
C SER A 379 -10.25 23.28 -11.04
N THR A 380 -9.85 22.01 -10.96
CA THR A 380 -9.39 21.19 -12.10
C THR A 380 -10.51 20.38 -12.77
N ASN A 381 -11.70 20.34 -12.15
CA ASN A 381 -12.85 19.56 -12.61
C ASN A 381 -12.51 18.08 -12.86
N LYS A 382 -11.66 17.51 -12.00
CA LYS A 382 -11.32 16.08 -11.99
C LYS A 382 -11.57 15.49 -10.62
N PRO A 383 -11.90 14.20 -10.49
CA PRO A 383 -12.05 13.55 -9.20
C PRO A 383 -10.72 13.50 -8.45
N ALA A 384 -10.79 13.42 -7.12
CA ALA A 384 -9.64 13.12 -6.27
C ALA A 384 -10.07 12.20 -5.12
N ILE A 385 -9.17 11.34 -4.68
CA ILE A 385 -9.42 10.39 -3.58
C ILE A 385 -8.34 10.49 -2.49
N MET A 386 -8.77 10.31 -1.24
CA MET A 386 -7.87 10.08 -0.11
C MET A 386 -7.43 8.61 -0.12
N GLU A 387 -6.37 8.31 -0.87
CA GLU A 387 -6.01 6.93 -1.26
C GLU A 387 -5.36 6.13 -0.12
N GLU A 388 -4.78 6.79 0.88
CA GLU A 388 -4.29 6.17 2.11
C GLU A 388 -4.48 7.12 3.30
N PHE A 389 -4.85 6.58 4.46
CA PHE A 389 -4.89 7.31 5.73
C PHE A 389 -4.92 6.30 6.88
N GLY A 390 -4.33 6.64 8.04
CA GLY A 390 -4.22 5.70 9.15
C GLY A 390 -3.82 6.35 10.48
N ILE A 391 -4.57 6.10 11.56
CA ILE A 391 -4.19 6.50 12.93
C ILE A 391 -4.00 5.27 13.80
N THR A 392 -2.93 5.23 14.58
CA THR A 392 -2.61 4.10 15.48
C THR A 392 -2.99 4.33 16.95
N ASP A 393 -3.25 5.58 17.33
CA ASP A 393 -3.57 5.93 18.71
C ASP A 393 -5.07 5.87 19.03
N ALA A 394 -5.42 6.19 20.28
CA ALA A 394 -6.79 6.09 20.78
C ALA A 394 -7.77 7.10 20.15
N THR A 395 -7.29 8.13 19.46
CA THR A 395 -8.13 9.15 18.79
C THR A 395 -8.72 8.64 17.47
N ARG A 396 -8.12 7.59 16.88
CA ARG A 396 -8.45 7.01 15.56
C ARG A 396 -9.93 7.06 15.18
N ASN A 397 -10.80 6.53 16.03
CA ASN A 397 -12.22 6.40 15.68
C ASN A 397 -12.93 7.77 15.62
N ALA A 398 -12.57 8.71 16.49
CA ALA A 398 -13.11 10.07 16.46
C ALA A 398 -12.57 10.84 15.25
N THR A 399 -11.25 10.78 15.04
CA THR A 399 -10.57 11.39 13.90
C THR A 399 -11.15 10.93 12.57
N TYR A 400 -11.35 9.62 12.39
CA TYR A 400 -11.96 9.08 11.17
C TYR A 400 -13.40 9.56 10.98
N ALA A 401 -14.20 9.68 12.06
CA ALA A 401 -15.55 10.20 11.94
C ALA A 401 -15.55 11.65 11.43
N THR A 402 -14.64 12.48 11.93
CA THR A 402 -14.44 13.86 11.46
C THR A 402 -13.96 13.91 10.00
N TRP A 403 -12.97 13.11 9.63
CA TRP A 403 -12.46 13.08 8.26
C TRP A 403 -13.47 12.55 7.25
N TYR A 404 -14.22 11.50 7.58
CA TYR A 404 -15.31 11.03 6.72
C TYR A 404 -16.37 12.09 6.52
N GLN A 405 -16.76 12.81 7.58
CA GLN A 405 -17.70 13.92 7.45
C GLN A 405 -17.14 15.05 6.57
N THR A 406 -15.83 15.29 6.62
CA THR A 406 -15.14 16.26 5.78
C THR A 406 -15.11 15.81 4.32
N VAL A 407 -14.76 14.55 4.03
CA VAL A 407 -14.84 13.96 2.68
C VAL A 407 -16.25 14.14 2.09
N ILE A 408 -17.29 13.88 2.88
CA ILE A 408 -18.67 14.08 2.47
C ILE A 408 -18.96 15.54 2.14
N SER A 409 -18.64 16.46 3.05
CA SER A 409 -19.03 17.88 2.95
C SER A 409 -18.25 18.65 1.88
N THR A 410 -16.97 18.33 1.67
CA THR A 410 -16.12 18.99 0.68
C THR A 410 -16.29 18.45 -0.74
N GLY A 411 -16.87 17.25 -0.87
CA GLY A 411 -17.13 16.64 -2.17
C GLY A 411 -16.02 15.72 -2.68
N VAL A 412 -14.97 15.46 -1.89
CA VAL A 412 -13.92 14.48 -2.23
C VAL A 412 -14.55 13.16 -2.68
N THR A 413 -14.06 12.61 -3.80
CA THR A 413 -14.77 11.57 -4.55
C THR A 413 -14.80 10.22 -3.84
N GLY A 414 -13.79 9.95 -3.02
CA GLY A 414 -13.66 8.69 -2.29
C GLY A 414 -12.40 8.60 -1.44
N ASP A 415 -12.25 7.47 -0.79
CA ASP A 415 -11.24 7.23 0.23
C ASP A 415 -10.94 5.73 0.39
N LEU A 416 -9.69 5.40 0.71
CA LEU A 416 -9.27 4.03 1.02
C LEU A 416 -8.45 4.02 2.30
N ILE A 417 -8.92 3.28 3.30
CA ILE A 417 -8.20 3.16 4.57
C ILE A 417 -6.88 2.40 4.36
N TRP A 418 -5.80 2.84 5.01
CA TRP A 418 -4.64 2.00 5.30
C TRP A 418 -4.85 1.39 6.69
N GLN A 419 -5.06 0.08 6.86
CA GLN A 419 -5.25 -0.93 5.79
C GLN A 419 -6.23 -2.03 6.22
N ALA A 420 -6.63 -2.90 5.29
CA ALA A 420 -7.49 -4.04 5.60
C ALA A 420 -6.75 -5.12 6.39
N GLY A 421 -7.40 -5.63 7.45
CA GLY A 421 -7.02 -6.83 8.16
C GLY A 421 -8.00 -7.98 7.92
N SER A 422 -7.50 -9.22 7.81
CA SER A 422 -8.32 -10.42 7.71
C SER A 422 -7.76 -11.54 8.60
N THR A 423 -8.64 -12.45 9.04
CA THR A 423 -8.24 -13.65 9.79
C THR A 423 -8.41 -14.87 8.89
N LEU A 424 -7.30 -15.45 8.47
CA LEU A 424 -7.20 -16.52 7.49
C LEU A 424 -6.83 -17.85 8.16
N SER A 425 -6.80 -18.95 7.40
CA SER A 425 -6.55 -20.29 7.94
C SER A 425 -5.17 -20.45 8.61
N ASN A 426 -4.20 -19.62 8.22
CA ASN A 426 -2.84 -19.61 8.78
C ASN A 426 -2.58 -18.43 9.72
N GLY A 427 -3.64 -17.73 10.16
CA GLY A 427 -3.58 -16.63 11.12
C GLY A 427 -4.02 -15.30 10.54
N GLN A 428 -3.71 -14.24 11.28
CA GLN A 428 -4.03 -12.88 10.84
C GLN A 428 -3.08 -12.43 9.73
N THR A 429 -3.60 -11.62 8.82
CA THR A 429 -2.80 -10.88 7.82
C THR A 429 -1.76 -9.99 8.51
N PRO A 430 -0.75 -9.46 7.78
CA PRO A 430 0.27 -8.59 8.35
C PRO A 430 -0.29 -7.54 9.30
N TYR A 431 0.48 -7.19 10.36
CA TYR A 431 0.13 -6.15 11.32
C TYR A 431 1.24 -5.10 11.42
N ASP A 432 0.97 -3.87 10.95
CA ASP A 432 1.86 -2.70 11.00
C ASP A 432 1.34 -1.60 11.94
N GLY A 433 0.22 -1.85 12.63
CA GLY A 433 -0.44 -0.92 13.54
C GLY A 433 -1.74 -0.32 13.00
N TYR A 434 -1.98 -0.38 11.69
CA TYR A 434 -3.09 0.34 11.05
C TYR A 434 -4.26 -0.57 10.60
N MET A 435 -4.16 -1.88 10.82
CA MET A 435 -5.10 -2.86 10.29
C MET A 435 -6.49 -2.71 10.89
N ILE A 436 -7.49 -2.62 10.02
CA ILE A 436 -8.89 -2.67 10.38
C ILE A 436 -9.44 -4.05 10.02
N PHE A 437 -9.66 -4.88 11.03
CA PHE A 437 -10.35 -6.17 10.88
C PHE A 437 -11.88 -5.98 10.86
N PRO A 438 -12.65 -6.89 10.27
CA PRO A 438 -14.12 -6.84 10.34
C PRO A 438 -14.71 -6.81 11.75
N THR A 439 -13.95 -7.30 12.74
CA THR A 439 -14.31 -7.28 14.17
C THR A 439 -13.96 -5.97 14.86
N ASP A 440 -13.19 -5.08 14.22
CA ASP A 440 -12.85 -3.76 14.78
C ASP A 440 -14.10 -2.86 14.78
N PRO A 441 -14.43 -2.17 15.89
CA PRO A 441 -15.53 -1.22 15.93
C PRO A 441 -15.53 -0.17 14.80
N VAL A 442 -14.34 0.25 14.35
CA VAL A 442 -14.21 1.25 13.28
C VAL A 442 -14.66 0.71 11.92
N TYR A 443 -14.73 -0.61 11.74
CA TYR A 443 -15.23 -1.22 10.52
C TYR A 443 -16.71 -0.88 10.26
N GLN A 444 -17.53 -0.73 11.32
CA GLN A 444 -18.92 -0.29 11.16
C GLN A 444 -19.03 1.20 10.79
N LEU A 445 -18.08 2.03 11.23
CA LEU A 445 -17.97 3.43 10.82
C LEU A 445 -17.68 3.52 9.32
N ILE A 446 -16.73 2.71 8.81
CA ILE A 446 -16.40 2.64 7.37
C ILE A 446 -17.64 2.26 6.55
N LYS A 447 -18.41 1.24 6.99
CA LYS A 447 -19.65 0.84 6.30
C LYS A 447 -20.71 1.95 6.27
N SER A 448 -20.86 2.66 7.38
CA SER A 448 -21.79 3.78 7.48
C SER A 448 -21.36 4.94 6.58
N HIS A 449 -20.07 5.26 6.55
CA HIS A 449 -19.49 6.24 5.64
C HIS A 449 -19.69 5.86 4.17
N ALA A 450 -19.41 4.62 3.79
CA ALA A 450 -19.65 4.13 2.42
C ALA A 450 -21.11 4.32 1.97
N ALA A 451 -22.06 4.07 2.86
CA ALA A 451 -23.48 4.32 2.59
C ALA A 451 -23.79 5.82 2.45
N ALA A 452 -23.22 6.66 3.31
CA ALA A 452 -23.38 8.12 3.25
C ALA A 452 -22.77 8.73 1.98
N LEU A 453 -21.57 8.29 1.59
CA LEU A 453 -20.90 8.74 0.38
C LEU A 453 -21.72 8.36 -0.85
N LYS A 454 -22.20 7.12 -0.91
CA LYS A 454 -23.10 6.66 -1.98
C LYS A 454 -24.41 7.46 -2.03
N ALA A 455 -24.96 7.87 -0.89
CA ALA A 455 -26.18 8.68 -0.82
C ALA A 455 -25.95 10.14 -1.29
N ARG A 456 -24.74 10.68 -1.09
CA ARG A 456 -24.35 12.00 -1.62
C ARG A 456 -24.37 12.04 -3.16
N GLY A 457 -24.04 10.91 -3.80
CA GLY A 457 -23.98 10.74 -5.25
C GLY A 457 -22.60 10.99 -5.80
#